data_AF-A0A535RRI7-F1
#
_entry.id   AF-A0A535RRI7-F1
#
_cell.length_a   1.000
_cell.length_b   1.000
_cell.length_c   1.000
_cell.angle_alpha   90.00
_cell.angle_beta   90.00
_cell.angle_gamma   90.00
#
_symmetry.space_group_name_H-M   'P 1'
#
loop_
_entity.id
_entity.type
_entity.pdbx_description
1 polymer ?
#
loop_
_entity_poly.entity_id
_entity_poly.type
_entity_poly.pdbx_seq_one_letter_code
_entity_poly.pdbx_strand_id
1 'polypeptide(L)'
;MTELINPPFPGWSSLPAIALTNDIAVVTAVGNDVGFDNVYARQVIAFGRPGDIALGISTSGNSTNVIVAFEQAKKQGMLTVGLAGYDGGKTLRSSAVDFCILSPSDHIPRIQEAQATAYHALLEVIHALLGATNPAHTEQ
;
A
#
# COMPACT_ATOMS: atom_id res chain seq x y z
N MET A 1 -1.10 7.40 3.67
CA MET A 1 -2.46 6.82 3.66
C MET A 1 -3.53 7.81 4.09
N THR A 2 -3.34 8.61 5.15
CA THR A 2 -4.34 9.60 5.61
C THR A 2 -4.81 10.55 4.51
N GLU A 3 -3.93 10.91 3.57
CA GLU A 3 -4.23 11.79 2.44
C GLU A 3 -5.22 11.21 1.42
N LEU A 4 -5.45 9.89 1.40
CA LEU A 4 -6.54 9.32 0.60
C LEU A 4 -7.89 9.60 1.26
N ILE A 5 -7.96 9.49 2.58
CA ILE A 5 -9.20 9.67 3.35
C ILE A 5 -9.50 11.17 3.54
N ASN A 6 -8.47 11.96 3.82
CA ASN A 6 -8.52 13.40 4.07
C ASN A 6 -7.52 14.09 3.13
N PRO A 7 -7.90 14.34 1.88
CA PRO A 7 -6.99 14.91 0.90
C PRO A 7 -6.54 16.32 1.29
N PRO A 8 -5.23 16.63 1.15
CA PRO A 8 -4.68 17.91 1.60
C PRO A 8 -4.94 19.07 0.64
N PHE A 9 -5.31 18.79 -0.62
CA PHE A 9 -5.47 19.79 -1.66
C PHE A 9 -6.95 20.06 -1.98
N PRO A 10 -7.35 21.34 -2.14
CA PRO A 10 -8.69 21.68 -2.63
C PRO A 10 -8.99 21.02 -3.98
N GLY A 11 -10.19 20.47 -4.13
CA GLY A 11 -10.64 19.79 -5.36
C GLY A 11 -10.36 18.29 -5.42
N TRP A 12 -9.54 17.75 -4.51
CA TRP A 12 -9.37 16.30 -4.37
C TRP A 12 -10.51 15.70 -3.56
N SER A 13 -11.08 14.59 -4.04
CA SER A 13 -12.13 13.86 -3.36
C SER A 13 -11.55 12.76 -2.47
N SER A 14 -12.22 12.47 -1.35
CA SER A 14 -11.84 11.36 -0.47
C SER A 14 -11.96 10.02 -1.20
N LEU A 15 -10.97 9.14 -1.01
CA LEU A 15 -10.89 7.82 -1.59
C LEU A 15 -10.95 6.75 -0.49
N PRO A 16 -11.69 5.64 -0.71
CA PRO A 16 -11.79 4.57 0.26
C PRO A 16 -10.44 3.88 0.43
N ALA A 17 -9.84 4.02 1.62
CA ALA A 17 -8.52 3.50 1.93
C ALA A 17 -8.43 3.10 3.41
N ILE A 18 -7.76 1.99 3.72
CA ILE A 18 -7.54 1.52 5.09
C ILE A 18 -6.05 1.28 5.30
N ALA A 19 -5.47 1.96 6.29
CA ALA A 19 -4.10 1.69 6.73
C ALA A 19 -4.12 0.58 7.80
N LEU A 20 -3.68 -0.63 7.44
CA LEU A 20 -3.66 -1.80 8.32
C LEU A 20 -2.69 -1.65 9.52
N THR A 21 -1.92 -0.57 9.56
CA THR A 21 -1.00 -0.20 10.64
C THR A 21 -1.67 0.63 11.74
N ASN A 22 -2.85 1.19 11.50
CA ASN A 22 -3.43 2.22 12.38
C ASN A 22 -4.16 1.63 13.60
N ASP A 23 -4.72 0.43 13.49
CA ASP A 23 -5.39 -0.21 14.62
C ASP A 23 -4.37 -0.95 15.49
N ILE A 24 -3.86 -0.23 16.48
CA ILE A 24 -2.84 -0.76 17.41
C ILE A 24 -3.39 -1.97 18.19
N ALA A 25 -4.68 -1.98 18.54
CA ALA A 25 -5.27 -3.08 19.28
C ALA A 25 -5.26 -4.36 18.44
N VAL A 26 -5.63 -4.27 17.16
CA VAL A 26 -5.57 -5.40 16.22
C VAL A 26 -4.13 -5.85 15.97
N VAL A 27 -3.21 -4.91 15.69
CA VAL A 27 -1.81 -5.25 15.39
C VAL A 27 -1.15 -5.97 16.57
N THR A 28 -1.36 -5.47 17.80
CA THR A 28 -0.78 -6.07 19.01
C THR A 28 -1.43 -7.40 19.39
N ALA A 29 -2.76 -7.51 19.31
CA ALA A 29 -3.46 -8.76 19.59
C ALA A 29 -3.07 -9.87 18.60
N VAL A 30 -3.10 -9.59 17.29
CA VAL A 30 -2.70 -10.57 16.27
C VAL A 30 -1.21 -10.90 16.38
N GLY A 31 -0.37 -9.89 16.62
CA GLY A 31 1.06 -10.08 16.77
C GLY A 31 1.41 -11.00 17.95
N ASN A 32 0.68 -10.87 19.07
CA ASN A 32 0.84 -11.71 20.25
C ASN A 32 0.28 -13.13 20.07
N ASP A 33 -0.93 -13.26 19.53
CA ASP A 33 -1.68 -14.54 19.55
C ASP A 33 -1.43 -15.42 18.32
N VAL A 34 -1.10 -14.82 17.16
CA VAL A 34 -0.95 -15.50 15.86
C VAL A 34 0.48 -15.36 15.30
N GLY A 35 1.24 -14.41 15.83
CA GLY A 35 2.58 -14.09 15.38
C GLY A 35 2.62 -12.88 14.44
N PHE A 36 3.71 -12.11 14.57
CA PHE A 36 3.85 -10.82 13.89
C PHE A 36 3.86 -10.93 12.35
N ASP A 37 4.22 -12.08 11.80
CA ASP A 37 4.18 -12.35 10.36
C ASP A 37 2.76 -12.34 9.78
N ASN A 38 1.71 -12.46 10.61
CA ASN A 38 0.32 -12.55 10.15
C ASN A 38 -0.50 -11.27 10.40
N VAL A 39 0.10 -10.21 10.97
CA VAL A 39 -0.63 -9.01 11.44
C VAL A 39 -1.41 -8.30 10.34
N TYR A 40 -0.87 -8.26 9.12
CA TYR A 40 -1.55 -7.64 7.97
C TYR A 40 -2.42 -8.64 7.23
N ALA A 41 -1.97 -9.88 7.05
CA ALA A 41 -2.74 -10.91 6.34
C ALA A 41 -4.10 -11.19 7.00
N ARG A 42 -4.17 -11.20 8.34
CA ARG A 42 -5.44 -11.33 9.08
C ARG A 42 -6.42 -10.20 8.77
N GLN A 43 -5.92 -8.99 8.64
CA GLN A 43 -6.75 -7.83 8.30
C GLN A 43 -7.15 -7.85 6.81
N VAL A 44 -6.28 -8.33 5.91
CA VAL A 44 -6.63 -8.55 4.49
C VAL A 44 -7.76 -9.58 4.35
N ILE A 45 -7.73 -10.67 5.13
CA ILE A 45 -8.84 -11.65 5.18
C ILE A 45 -10.15 -10.97 5.57
N ALA A 46 -10.11 -10.09 6.57
CA ALA A 46 -11.31 -9.45 7.11
C ALA A 46 -11.89 -8.37 6.20
N PHE A 47 -11.02 -7.55 5.59
CA PHE A 47 -11.45 -6.33 4.88
C PHE A 47 -11.35 -6.44 3.35
N GLY A 48 -10.41 -7.22 2.83
CA GLY A 48 -10.11 -7.26 1.41
C GLY A 48 -11.21 -7.94 0.57
N ARG A 49 -11.54 -7.35 -0.56
CA ARG A 49 -12.51 -7.87 -1.53
C ARG A 49 -11.87 -8.03 -2.90
N PRO A 50 -12.39 -8.93 -3.77
CA PRO A 50 -11.97 -9.00 -5.16
C PRO A 50 -12.10 -7.64 -5.83
N GLY A 51 -11.05 -7.21 -6.55
CA GLY A 51 -10.98 -5.88 -7.18
C GLY A 51 -10.39 -4.76 -6.32
N ASP A 52 -10.19 -4.97 -5.02
CA ASP A 52 -9.46 -4.02 -4.18
C ASP A 52 -7.96 -4.02 -4.49
N ILE A 53 -7.23 -3.03 -3.95
CA ILE A 53 -5.78 -2.89 -4.10
C ILE A 53 -5.10 -3.06 -2.73
N ALA A 54 -4.12 -3.96 -2.66
CA ALA A 54 -3.21 -4.06 -1.53
C ALA A 54 -1.89 -3.36 -1.86
N LEU A 55 -1.59 -2.27 -1.14
CA LEU A 55 -0.34 -1.52 -1.24
C LEU A 55 0.56 -1.82 -0.04
N GLY A 56 1.73 -2.40 -0.28
CA GLY A 56 2.71 -2.74 0.77
C GLY A 56 4.02 -1.99 0.60
N ILE A 57 4.63 -1.59 1.73
CA ILE A 57 5.89 -0.86 1.77
C ILE A 57 6.89 -1.65 2.61
N SER A 58 8.07 -1.93 2.05
CA SER A 58 9.17 -2.58 2.76
C SER A 58 10.50 -2.04 2.25
N THR A 59 11.26 -1.32 3.07
CA THR A 59 12.57 -0.80 2.65
C THR A 59 13.52 -1.90 2.20
N SER A 60 13.47 -3.08 2.83
CA SER A 60 14.29 -4.24 2.45
C SER A 60 13.66 -5.10 1.35
N GLY A 61 12.37 -4.92 1.05
CA GLY A 61 11.59 -5.85 0.23
C GLY A 61 11.40 -7.24 0.84
N ASN A 62 11.86 -7.49 2.08
CA ASN A 62 11.93 -8.81 2.69
C ASN A 62 11.05 -8.99 3.94
N SER A 63 10.24 -7.99 4.29
CA SER A 63 9.35 -8.03 5.45
C SER A 63 8.33 -9.17 5.30
N THR A 64 8.47 -10.23 6.10
CA THR A 64 7.60 -11.42 6.03
C THR A 64 6.12 -11.06 6.18
N ASN A 65 5.80 -10.18 7.14
CA ASN A 65 4.43 -9.71 7.36
C ASN A 65 3.79 -9.01 6.15
N VAL A 66 4.59 -8.35 5.30
CA VAL A 66 4.13 -7.72 4.05
C VAL A 66 3.96 -8.78 2.96
N ILE A 67 4.91 -9.72 2.83
CA ILE A 67 4.83 -10.80 1.84
C ILE A 67 3.62 -11.69 2.06
N VAL A 68 3.36 -12.13 3.30
CA VAL A 68 2.19 -12.96 3.63
C VAL A 68 0.89 -12.19 3.35
N ALA A 69 0.86 -10.88 3.56
CA ALA A 69 -0.29 -10.05 3.20
C ALA A 69 -0.52 -9.97 1.70
N PHE A 70 0.54 -9.84 0.88
CA PHE A 70 0.42 -9.89 -0.57
C PHE A 70 -0.08 -11.24 -1.07
N GLU A 71 0.46 -12.35 -0.53
CA GLU A 71 -0.02 -13.69 -0.87
C GLU A 71 -1.51 -13.84 -0.58
N GLN A 72 -1.96 -13.32 0.56
CA GLN A 72 -3.37 -13.36 0.94
C GLN A 72 -4.23 -12.46 0.05
N ALA A 73 -3.79 -11.24 -0.26
CA ALA A 73 -4.47 -10.31 -1.15
C ALA A 73 -4.63 -10.90 -2.56
N LYS A 74 -3.56 -11.51 -3.09
CA LYS A 74 -3.57 -12.17 -4.39
C LYS A 74 -4.58 -13.32 -4.44
N LYS A 75 -4.64 -14.15 -3.38
CA LYS A 75 -5.64 -15.23 -3.25
C LYS A 75 -7.07 -14.70 -3.25
N GLN A 76 -7.30 -13.49 -2.74
CA GLN A 76 -8.61 -12.83 -2.72
C GLN A 76 -8.95 -12.05 -4.00
N GLY A 77 -8.09 -12.11 -5.04
CA GLY A 77 -8.34 -11.42 -6.30
C GLY A 77 -8.13 -9.91 -6.23
N MET A 78 -7.29 -9.45 -5.29
CA MET A 78 -6.85 -8.05 -5.21
C MET A 78 -5.67 -7.80 -6.15
N LEU A 79 -5.52 -6.57 -6.61
CA LEU A 79 -4.29 -6.10 -7.25
C LEU A 79 -3.25 -5.81 -6.16
N THR A 80 -2.01 -6.27 -6.35
CA THR A 80 -0.95 -6.08 -5.35
C THR A 80 0.17 -5.16 -5.85
N VAL A 81 0.49 -4.14 -5.07
CA VAL A 81 1.51 -3.14 -5.40
C VAL A 81 2.52 -3.03 -4.27
N GLY A 82 3.80 -3.21 -4.56
CA GLY A 82 4.91 -3.11 -3.61
C GLY A 82 5.78 -1.88 -3.83
N LEU A 83 6.17 -1.20 -2.75
CA LEU A 83 7.30 -0.28 -2.72
C LEU A 83 8.46 -0.94 -1.99
N ALA A 84 9.57 -1.14 -2.68
CA ALA A 84 10.74 -1.86 -2.17
C ALA A 84 12.04 -1.06 -2.35
N GLY A 85 13.04 -1.32 -1.50
CA GLY A 85 14.40 -0.80 -1.66
C GLY A 85 15.43 -1.90 -1.93
N TYR A 86 16.72 -1.57 -1.87
CA TYR A 86 17.84 -2.48 -2.19
C TYR A 86 17.66 -3.12 -3.58
N ASP A 87 17.70 -4.45 -3.64
CA ASP A 87 17.48 -5.27 -4.84
C ASP A 87 16.01 -5.70 -4.99
N GLY A 88 15.11 -5.17 -4.15
CA GLY A 88 13.68 -5.48 -4.14
C GLY A 88 13.30 -6.71 -3.30
N GLY A 89 14.28 -7.48 -2.80
CA GLY A 89 14.04 -8.61 -1.90
C GLY A 89 13.04 -9.63 -2.44
N LYS A 90 12.25 -10.21 -1.53
CA LYS A 90 11.13 -11.09 -1.85
C LYS A 90 9.99 -10.35 -2.55
N THR A 91 9.81 -9.06 -2.28
CA THR A 91 8.69 -8.26 -2.82
C THR A 91 8.76 -8.19 -4.34
N LEU A 92 9.94 -7.93 -4.91
CA LEU A 92 10.14 -7.89 -6.36
C LEU A 92 10.04 -9.27 -7.03
N ARG A 93 10.40 -10.33 -6.30
CA ARG A 93 10.52 -11.70 -6.84
C ARG A 93 9.26 -12.53 -6.66
N SER A 94 8.34 -12.10 -5.80
CA SER A 94 7.13 -12.84 -5.47
C SER A 94 6.09 -12.73 -6.57
N SER A 95 5.53 -13.87 -6.99
CA SER A 95 4.38 -13.91 -7.90
C SER A 95 3.09 -13.36 -7.26
N ALA A 96 3.11 -13.11 -5.96
CA ALA A 96 2.00 -12.46 -5.26
C ALA A 96 2.02 -10.93 -5.39
N VAL A 97 3.05 -10.34 -6.01
CA VAL A 97 3.16 -8.89 -6.23
C VAL A 97 3.06 -8.58 -7.72
N ASP A 98 1.99 -7.89 -8.13
CA ASP A 98 1.74 -7.56 -9.54
C ASP A 98 2.65 -6.45 -10.05
N PHE A 99 2.82 -5.41 -9.25
CA PHE A 99 3.67 -4.27 -9.58
C PHE A 99 4.60 -3.94 -8.42
N CYS A 100 5.88 -3.70 -8.72
CA CYS A 100 6.87 -3.31 -7.71
C CYS A 100 7.61 -2.05 -8.16
N ILE A 101 7.50 -0.98 -7.36
CA ILE A 101 8.30 0.23 -7.51
C ILE A 101 9.57 0.06 -6.66
N LEU A 102 10.70 -0.07 -7.34
CA LEU A 102 12.00 -0.27 -6.70
C LEU A 102 12.73 1.07 -6.52
N SER A 103 13.23 1.32 -5.31
CA SER A 103 14.19 2.37 -4.98
C SER A 103 15.58 1.73 -4.83
N PRO A 104 16.40 1.65 -5.90
CA PRO A 104 17.66 0.90 -5.91
C PRO A 104 18.76 1.64 -5.14
N SER A 105 18.69 1.57 -3.81
CA SER A 105 19.65 2.14 -2.89
C SER A 105 19.82 1.20 -1.70
N ASP A 106 21.00 1.22 -1.08
CA ASP A 106 21.32 0.54 0.18
C ASP A 106 21.24 1.48 1.40
N HIS A 107 20.96 2.77 1.18
CA HIS A 107 20.86 3.77 2.22
C HIS A 107 19.38 4.00 2.63
N ILE A 108 18.98 3.39 3.74
CA ILE A 108 17.58 3.34 4.21
C ILE A 108 16.85 4.71 4.18
N PRO A 109 17.43 5.83 4.68
CA PRO A 109 16.76 7.12 4.59
C PRO A 109 16.43 7.54 3.15
N ARG A 110 17.31 7.25 2.18
CA ARG A 110 17.08 7.58 0.76
C ARG A 110 16.00 6.68 0.15
N ILE A 111 15.96 5.42 0.57
CA ILE A 111 14.86 4.50 0.20
C ILE A 111 13.53 5.06 0.71
N GLN A 112 13.46 5.48 1.98
CA GLN A 112 12.22 6.01 2.56
C GLN A 112 11.77 7.31 1.89
N GLU A 113 12.69 8.23 1.61
CA GLU A 113 12.40 9.47 0.86
C GLU A 113 11.86 9.16 -0.54
N ALA A 114 12.49 8.23 -1.26
CA ALA A 114 12.06 7.81 -2.60
C ALA A 114 10.69 7.12 -2.57
N GLN A 115 10.44 6.26 -1.57
CA GLN A 115 9.14 5.60 -1.39
C GLN A 115 8.03 6.59 -1.05
N ALA A 116 8.31 7.59 -0.20
CA ALA A 116 7.36 8.66 0.09
C ALA A 116 7.06 9.47 -1.18
N THR A 117 8.09 9.83 -1.95
CA THR A 117 7.96 10.54 -3.23
C THR A 117 7.11 9.74 -4.23
N ALA A 118 7.40 8.45 -4.39
CA ALA A 118 6.64 7.58 -5.28
C ALA A 118 5.18 7.44 -4.84
N TYR A 119 4.93 7.33 -3.53
CA TYR A 119 3.57 7.31 -2.98
C TYR A 119 2.82 8.61 -3.28
N HIS A 120 3.42 9.79 -3.08
CA HIS A 120 2.78 11.06 -3.39
C HIS A 120 2.55 11.25 -4.90
N ALA A 121 3.51 10.85 -5.75
CA ALA A 121 3.33 10.87 -7.20
C ALA A 121 2.17 9.95 -7.65
N LEU A 122 2.03 8.77 -7.04
CA LEU A 122 0.88 7.89 -7.29
C LEU A 122 -0.44 8.56 -6.91
N LEU A 123 -0.50 9.24 -5.76
CA LEU A 123 -1.70 9.99 -5.34
C LEU A 123 -2.07 11.06 -6.36
N GLU A 124 -1.10 11.86 -6.81
CA GLU A 124 -1.33 12.92 -7.79
C GLU A 124 -1.88 12.36 -9.10
N VAL A 125 -1.29 11.27 -9.61
CA VAL A 125 -1.76 10.60 -10.83
C VAL A 125 -3.16 10.04 -10.65
N ILE A 126 -3.46 9.38 -9.51
CA ILE A 126 -4.79 8.84 -9.22
C ILE A 126 -5.83 9.97 -9.24
N HIS A 127 -5.58 11.09 -8.56
CA HIS A 127 -6.50 12.21 -8.52
C HIS A 127 -6.64 12.91 -9.87
N ALA A 128 -5.56 13.03 -10.65
CA ALA A 128 -5.63 13.58 -12.00
C ALA A 128 -6.50 12.71 -12.92
N LEU A 129 -6.37 11.38 -12.84
CA LEU A 129 -7.18 10.45 -13.62
C LEU A 129 -8.66 10.44 -13.19
N LEU A 130 -8.92 10.52 -11.89
CA LEU A 130 -10.28 10.63 -11.34
C LEU A 130 -10.93 11.98 -11.66
N GLY A 131 -10.17 13.07 -11.64
CA GLY A 131 -10.62 14.41 -12.02
C GLY A 131 -10.91 14.52 -13.51
N ALA A 132 -10.04 13.94 -14.37
CA ALA A 132 -10.27 13.88 -15.81
C ALA A 132 -11.50 13.05 -16.20
N THR A 133 -11.89 12.08 -15.35
CA THR A 133 -13.10 11.26 -15.55
C THR A 133 -14.36 11.87 -14.93
N ASN A 134 -14.24 12.96 -14.16
CA ASN A 134 -15.36 13.67 -13.56
C ASN A 134 -15.42 15.14 -14.01
N PRO A 135 -15.94 15.44 -15.22
CA PRO A 135 -16.01 16.80 -15.76
C PRO A 135 -17.02 17.74 -15.05
N ALA A 136 -17.64 17.32 -13.95
CA ALA A 136 -18.72 18.07 -13.29
C ALA A 136 -18.28 19.26 -12.42
N HIS A 137 -16.98 19.60 -12.37
CA HIS A 137 -16.44 20.65 -11.48
C HIS A 137 -15.81 21.86 -12.21
N THR A 138 -16.08 22.06 -13.51
CA THR A 138 -15.47 23.17 -14.29
C THR A 138 -16.24 24.50 -14.26
N GLU A 139 -17.36 24.64 -13.54
CA GLU A 139 -18.03 25.95 -13.44
C GLU A 139 -18.43 26.29 -12.00
N GLN A 140 -17.65 27.17 -11.35
CA GLN A 140 -18.10 28.24 -10.46
C GLN A 140 -17.17 29.44 -10.60
#